data_AF-A0A7D3XTQ9-F1
#
_entry.id   AF-A0A7D3XTQ9-F1
#
_cell.length_a   1.000
_cell.length_b   1.000
_cell.length_c   1.000
_cell.angle_alpha   90.00
_cell.angle_beta   90.00
_cell.angle_gamma   90.00
#
_symmetry.space_group_name_H-M   'P 1'
#
loop_
_entity.id
_entity.type
_entity.pdbx_description
1 polymer ?
#
loop_
_entity_poly.entity_id
_entity_poly.type
_entity_poly.pdbx_seq_one_letter_code
_entity_poly.pdbx_strand_id
1 'polypeptide(L)'
;MADPQTLLWQHLKDAPQGLEFVRDFETDGFTLPFYCEAAHLAIEIEADPFRSKTHAARDAWQEANRVDVMQVPPSHVLQNASEVADAILAIAGPRKQRFAKG
;
A
#
# COMPACT_ATOMS: atom_id res chain seq x y z
N MET A 1 -15.41 -3.09 -16.66
CA MET A 1 -15.18 -3.27 -15.22
C MET A 1 -13.95 -2.46 -14.85
N ALA A 2 -14.00 -1.65 -13.80
CA ALA A 2 -12.81 -0.94 -13.32
C ALA A 2 -11.83 -1.96 -12.71
N ASP A 3 -10.53 -1.71 -12.87
CA ASP A 3 -9.51 -2.57 -12.27
C ASP A 3 -9.48 -2.40 -10.73
N PRO A 4 -9.01 -3.41 -9.99
CA PRO A 4 -8.92 -3.36 -8.52
C PRO A 4 -8.19 -2.12 -8.00
N GLN A 5 -7.09 -1.70 -8.64
CA GLN A 5 -6.31 -0.54 -8.19
C GLN A 5 -7.13 0.74 -8.33
N THR A 6 -7.81 0.94 -9.45
CA THR A 6 -8.70 2.09 -9.66
C THR A 6 -9.85 2.11 -8.65
N LEU A 7 -10.43 0.96 -8.31
CA LEU A 7 -11.49 0.87 -7.30
C LEU A 7 -10.97 1.27 -5.92
N LEU A 8 -9.86 0.68 -5.48
CA LEU A 8 -9.26 0.99 -4.18
C LEU A 8 -8.83 2.46 -4.09
N TRP A 9 -8.29 3.01 -5.19
CA TRP A 9 -7.84 4.40 -5.25
C TRP A 9 -8.96 5.40 -4.95
N GLN A 10 -10.21 5.12 -5.33
CA GLN A 10 -11.33 6.04 -5.03
C GLN A 10 -11.53 6.27 -3.53
N HIS A 11 -11.09 5.33 -2.68
CA HIS A 11 -11.20 5.44 -1.23
C HIS A 11 -9.96 6.04 -0.56
N LEU A 12 -8.81 6.04 -1.24
CA LEU A 12 -7.52 6.46 -0.67
C LEU A 12 -7.05 7.84 -1.17
N LYS A 13 -7.53 8.30 -2.33
CA LYS A 13 -7.02 9.49 -3.02
C LYS A 13 -7.19 10.82 -2.28
N ASP A 14 -8.20 10.92 -1.41
CA ASP A 14 -8.56 12.18 -0.74
C ASP A 14 -8.00 12.26 0.69
N ALA A 15 -6.84 11.64 0.90
CA ALA A 15 -6.09 11.61 2.17
C ALA A 15 -6.95 11.28 3.41
N PRO A 16 -7.68 10.15 3.42
CA PRO A 16 -8.57 9.79 4.53
C PRO A 16 -7.79 9.73 5.85
N GLN A 17 -8.37 10.30 6.91
CA GLN A 17 -7.73 10.39 8.23
C GLN A 17 -6.37 11.13 8.21
N GLY A 18 -6.15 11.98 7.19
CA GLY A 18 -4.89 12.68 6.95
C GLY A 18 -3.74 11.76 6.54
N LEU A 19 -4.03 10.55 6.04
CA LEU A 19 -3.03 9.63 5.48
C LEU A 19 -2.95 9.84 3.97
N GLU A 20 -1.84 10.38 3.49
CA GLU A 20 -1.60 10.60 2.08
C GLU A 20 -1.06 9.33 1.43
N PHE A 21 -1.83 8.78 0.50
CA PHE A 21 -1.42 7.64 -0.33
C PHE A 21 -1.03 8.16 -1.73
N VAL A 22 0.08 7.67 -2.25
CA VAL A 22 0.52 7.86 -3.63
C VAL A 22 0.20 6.60 -4.40
N ARG A 23 -0.54 6.72 -5.51
CA ARG A 23 -0.76 5.63 -6.46
C ARG A 23 0.38 5.56 -7.46
N ASP A 24 0.74 4.36 -7.90
CA ASP A 24 1.79 4.12 -8.90
C ASP A 24 3.13 4.76 -8.47
N PHE A 25 3.52 4.58 -7.21
CA PHE A 25 4.73 5.18 -6.66
C PHE A 25 5.98 4.55 -7.28
N GLU A 26 6.69 5.33 -8.10
CA GLU A 26 7.93 4.92 -8.77
C GLU A 26 9.14 5.15 -7.86
N THR A 27 9.96 4.11 -7.69
CA THR A 27 11.21 4.19 -6.92
C THR A 27 12.21 3.13 -7.36
N ASP A 28 13.50 3.47 -7.41
CA ASP A 28 14.63 2.56 -7.64
C ASP A 28 14.38 1.41 -8.65
N GLY A 29 13.81 1.75 -9.81
CA GLY A 29 13.59 0.81 -10.92
C GLY A 29 12.38 -0.11 -10.78
N PHE A 30 11.46 0.16 -9.84
CA PHE A 30 10.18 -0.54 -9.72
C PHE A 30 9.05 0.42 -9.34
N THR A 31 7.81 -0.07 -9.43
CA THR A 31 6.60 0.69 -9.10
C THR A 31 5.80 -0.05 -8.04
N LEU A 32 5.37 0.66 -7.00
CA LEU A 32 4.42 0.19 -6.00
C LEU A 32 3.01 0.66 -6.36
N PRO A 33 1.98 -0.21 -6.32
CA PRO A 33 0.61 0.21 -6.61
C PRO A 33 0.13 1.34 -5.71
N PHE A 34 0.42 1.25 -4.41
CA PHE A 34 0.21 2.33 -3.46
C PHE A 34 1.33 2.42 -2.43
N TYR A 35 1.62 3.63 -1.98
CA TYR A 35 2.56 3.92 -0.91
C TYR A 35 2.06 5.05 -0.02
N CYS A 36 2.16 4.88 1.30
CA CYS A 36 1.95 5.93 2.29
C CYS A 36 3.24 6.17 3.07
N GLU A 37 3.90 7.28 2.78
CA GLU A 37 5.18 7.65 3.39
C GLU A 37 5.04 7.83 4.91
N ALA A 38 4.04 8.60 5.34
CA ALA A 38 3.83 8.86 6.77
C ALA A 38 3.62 7.57 7.59
N ALA A 39 3.09 6.50 6.98
CA ALA A 39 2.89 5.22 7.63
C ALA A 39 4.01 4.21 7.35
N HIS A 40 5.01 4.52 6.51
CA HIS A 40 5.99 3.58 5.98
C HIS A 40 5.32 2.26 5.54
N LEU A 41 4.28 2.39 4.69
CA LEU A 41 3.42 1.27 4.30
C LEU A 41 3.20 1.29 2.80
N ALA A 42 3.53 0.18 2.14
CA ALA A 42 3.19 -0.08 0.75
C ALA A 42 2.03 -1.07 0.66
N ILE A 43 1.11 -0.85 -0.28
CA ILE A 43 0.00 -1.78 -0.56
C ILE A 43 0.19 -2.36 -1.95
N GLU A 44 0.24 -3.68 -2.03
CA GLU A 44 0.31 -4.39 -3.30
C GLU A 44 -0.98 -5.14 -3.58
N ILE A 45 -1.48 -4.99 -4.79
CA ILE A 45 -2.55 -5.84 -5.29
C ILE A 45 -1.89 -7.05 -5.96
N GLU A 46 -1.93 -8.20 -5.28
CA GLU A 46 -1.23 -9.42 -5.68
C GLU A 46 -2.16 -10.64 -5.55
N ALA A 47 -2.26 -11.43 -6.61
CA ALA A 47 -3.14 -12.59 -6.67
C ALA A 47 -2.49 -13.84 -6.07
N ASP A 48 -1.16 -13.93 -6.12
CA ASP A 48 -0.40 -15.05 -5.58
C ASP A 48 0.45 -14.60 -4.38
N PRO A 49 0.01 -14.83 -3.13
CA PRO A 49 0.77 -14.45 -1.94
C PRO A 49 2.07 -15.24 -1.79
N PHE A 50 2.25 -16.35 -2.51
CA PHE A 50 3.48 -17.12 -2.53
C PHE A 50 4.43 -16.71 -3.66
N ARG A 51 4.01 -15.80 -4.53
CA ARG A 51 4.85 -15.28 -5.60
C ARG A 51 5.98 -14.46 -5.01
N SER A 52 7.19 -15.02 -5.04
CA SER A 52 8.39 -14.29 -4.66
C SER A 52 8.63 -13.14 -5.64
N LYS A 53 8.43 -11.91 -5.19
CA LYS A 53 8.92 -10.70 -5.88
C LYS A 53 10.32 -10.32 -5.39
N THR A 54 11.21 -11.30 -5.29
CA THR A 54 12.59 -11.06 -4.89
C THR A 54 13.26 -10.21 -5.95
N HIS A 55 13.60 -8.97 -5.57
CA HIS A 55 14.28 -8.01 -6.42
C HIS A 55 15.23 -7.23 -5.54
N ALA A 56 16.54 -7.39 -5.75
CA ALA A 56 17.55 -6.88 -4.83
C ALA A 56 17.40 -5.37 -4.54
N ALA A 57 17.07 -4.56 -5.56
CA ALA A 57 16.83 -3.13 -5.37
C ALA A 57 15.56 -2.85 -4.53
N ARG A 58 14.53 -3.68 -4.70
CA ARG A 58 13.27 -3.56 -3.98
C ARG A 58 13.44 -3.94 -2.51
N ASP A 59 14.17 -5.01 -2.24
CA ASP A 59 14.42 -5.49 -0.89
C ASP A 59 15.30 -4.48 -0.13
N ALA A 60 16.35 -3.97 -0.78
CA ALA A 60 17.19 -2.92 -0.23
C ALA A 60 16.41 -1.63 0.04
N TRP A 61 15.52 -1.21 -0.88
CA TRP A 61 14.68 -0.03 -0.68
C TRP A 61 13.72 -0.20 0.50
N GLN A 62 13.05 -1.36 0.62
CA GLN A 62 12.13 -1.63 1.73
C GLN A 62 12.87 -1.59 3.07
N GLU A 63 14.06 -2.19 3.15
CA GLU A 63 14.87 -2.20 4.36
C GLU A 63 15.35 -0.79 4.72
N ALA A 64 15.92 -0.05 3.77
CA ALA A 64 16.43 1.30 3.98
C ALA A 64 15.33 2.29 4.41
N ASN A 65 14.13 2.16 3.85
CA ASN A 65 12.99 3.03 4.12
C ASN A 65 12.09 2.50 5.25
N ARG A 66 12.39 1.34 5.84
CA ARG A 66 11.61 0.69 6.91
C ARG A 66 10.14 0.49 6.54
N VAL A 67 9.90 0.12 5.28
CA VAL A 67 8.57 -0.01 4.69
C VAL A 67 8.05 -1.43 4.86
N ASP A 68 6.85 -1.56 5.41
CA ASP A 68 6.12 -2.83 5.41
C ASP A 68 5.25 -2.91 4.15
N VAL A 69 5.09 -4.13 3.61
CA VAL A 69 4.22 -4.39 2.47
C VAL A 69 2.99 -5.15 2.93
N MET A 70 1.81 -4.59 2.66
CA MET A 70 0.53 -5.28 2.78
C MET A 70 0.10 -5.79 1.41
N GLN A 71 0.00 -7.11 1.26
CA GLN A 71 -0.53 -7.73 0.05
C GLN A 71 -2.06 -7.89 0.16
N VAL A 72 -2.75 -7.47 -0.89
CA VAL A 72 -4.21 -7.49 -1.00
C VAL A 72 -4.60 -8.30 -2.24
N PRO A 73 -5.34 -9.41 -2.09
CA PRO A 73 -5.88 -10.14 -3.23
C PRO A 73 -6.81 -9.25 -4.09
N PRO A 74 -6.68 -9.26 -5.42
CA PRO A 74 -7.59 -8.55 -6.33
C PRO A 74 -9.07 -8.87 -6.06
N SER A 75 -9.37 -10.13 -5.72
CA SER A 75 -10.73 -10.60 -5.43
C SER A 75 -11.35 -9.87 -4.24
N HIS A 76 -10.58 -9.55 -3.19
CA HIS A 76 -11.09 -8.82 -2.03
C HIS A 76 -11.48 -7.38 -2.40
N VAL A 77 -10.67 -6.73 -3.24
CA VAL A 77 -10.97 -5.37 -3.71
C VAL A 77 -12.21 -5.35 -4.61
N LEU A 78 -12.31 -6.32 -5.53
CA LEU A 78 -13.46 -6.45 -6.42
C LEU A 78 -14.75 -6.77 -5.67
N GLN A 79 -14.65 -7.51 -4.56
CA GLN A 79 -15.78 -7.82 -3.70
C GLN A 79 -16.22 -6.60 -2.87
N ASN A 80 -15.27 -5.91 -2.22
CA ASN A 80 -15.58 -4.75 -1.38
C ASN A 80 -14.35 -3.82 -1.18
N ALA A 81 -14.15 -2.88 -2.10
CA ALA A 81 -13.04 -1.94 -2.03
C ALA A 81 -13.06 -1.02 -0.79
N SER A 82 -14.24 -0.67 -0.28
CA SER A 82 -14.38 0.18 0.92
C SER A 82 -13.87 -0.54 2.16
N GLU A 83 -14.23 -1.81 2.35
CA GLU A 83 -13.78 -2.62 3.50
C GLU A 83 -12.27 -2.86 3.46
N VAL A 84 -11.70 -3.08 2.27
CA VAL A 84 -10.24 -3.14 2.10
C VAL A 84 -9.59 -1.82 2.48
N ALA A 85 -10.15 -0.69 2.05
CA ALA A 85 -9.63 0.64 2.42
C ALA A 85 -9.68 0.87 3.93
N ASP A 86 -10.78 0.51 4.60
CA ASP A 86 -10.90 0.63 6.05
C ASP A 86 -9.83 -0.21 6.78
N ALA A 87 -9.56 -1.43 6.31
CA ALA A 87 -8.49 -2.27 6.86
C ALA A 87 -7.10 -1.65 6.67
N ILE A 88 -6.83 -1.07 5.49
CA ILE A 88 -5.57 -0.36 5.21
C ILE A 88 -5.40 0.82 6.17
N LEU A 89 -6.45 1.63 6.37
CA LEU A 89 -6.41 2.80 7.25
C LEU A 89 -6.23 2.41 8.73
N ALA A 90 -6.88 1.32 9.15
CA ALA A 90 -6.72 0.78 10.50
C ALA A 90 -5.27 0.34 10.80
N ILE A 91 -4.52 -0.11 9.78
CA ILE A 91 -3.10 -0.44 9.90
C ILE A 91 -2.23 0.83 9.80
N ALA A 92 -2.51 1.70 8.84
CA ALA A 92 -1.69 2.87 8.54
C ALA A 92 -1.74 3.95 9.65
N GLY A 93 -2.90 4.16 10.28
CA GLY A 93 -3.09 5.18 11.32
C GLY A 93 -2.15 5.03 12.52
N PRO A 94 -2.12 3.85 13.21
CA PRO A 94 -1.18 3.60 14.29
C PRO A 94 0.29 3.71 13.87
N ARG A 95 0.63 3.27 12.65
CA ARG A 95 2.00 3.38 12.12
C ARG A 95 2.42 4.83 11.97
N LYS A 96 1.57 5.69 11.39
CA LYS A 96 1.81 7.13 11.28
C LYS A 96 2.12 7.76 12.64
N GLN A 97 1.36 7.41 13.68
CA GLN A 97 1.62 7.92 15.03
C GLN A 97 2.95 7.44 15.61
N ARG A 98 3.36 6.21 15.31
CA ARG A 98 4.65 5.65 15.77
C ARG A 98 5.83 6.35 15.08
N PHE A 99 5.75 6.55 13.78
CA PHE A 99 6.83 7.19 13.00
C PHE A 99 6.90 8.70 13.21
N ALA A 100 5.79 9.38 13.53
CA ALA A 100 5.81 10.80 13.90
C ALA A 100 6.47 11.10 15.27
N LYS A 101 6.68 10.07 16.10
CA LYS A 101 7.26 10.19 17.46
C LYS A 101 8.74 9.77 17.54
N GLY A 102 9.28 9.19 16.47
CA GLY A 102 10.69 8.75 16.38
C GLY A 102 11.51 9.77 15.61
#